data_AF-A0A662GHM6-F1
#
_entry.id   AF-A0A662GHM6-F1
#
_cell.length_a   1.000
_cell.length_b   1.000
_cell.length_c   1.000
_cell.angle_alpha   90.00
_cell.angle_beta   90.00
_cell.angle_gamma   90.00
#
_symmetry.space_group_name_H-M   'P 1'
#
loop_
_entity.id
_entity.type
_entity.pdbx_description
1 polymer ?
#
loop_
_entity_poly.entity_id
_entity_poly.type
_entity_poly.pdbx_seq_one_letter_code
_entity_poly.pdbx_strand_id
1 'polypeptide(L)'
;MIIAASVIALSLTLQLGYPMLKEDVAYKSEILYLVNVTALSLTPGSSLEICLPRPIAFNNSDLEENQILAFGKAGGSCLKISKDSRGVVKVSVCEP
;
A
#
# COMPACT_ATOMS: atom_id res chain seq x y z
N MET A 1 -29.84 19.07 25.95
CA MET A 1 -29.32 17.68 25.90
C MET A 1 -28.96 17.19 24.48
N ILE A 2 -29.02 18.01 23.43
CA ILE A 2 -28.68 17.58 22.05
C ILE A 2 -27.16 17.56 21.82
N ILE A 3 -26.42 18.50 22.43
CA ILE A 3 -24.97 18.65 22.25
C ILE A 3 -24.17 17.47 22.84
N ALA A 4 -24.66 16.89 23.95
CA ALA A 4 -24.01 15.74 24.58
C ALA A 4 -24.08 14.48 23.69
N ALA A 5 -25.21 14.26 22.99
CA ALA A 5 -25.37 13.12 22.09
C ALA A 5 -24.45 13.20 20.86
N SER A 6 -24.25 14.40 20.29
CA SER A 6 -23.31 14.60 19.17
C SER A 6 -21.85 14.39 19.57
N VAL A 7 -21.45 14.78 20.79
CA VAL A 7 -20.07 14.58 21.28
C VAL A 7 -19.79 13.11 21.56
N ILE A 8 -20.78 12.36 22.08
CA ILE A 8 -20.66 10.92 22.32
C ILE A 8 -20.61 10.15 20.98
N ALA A 9 -21.40 10.55 19.98
CA ALA A 9 -21.35 9.94 18.66
C ALA A 9 -19.97 10.15 17.98
N LEU A 10 -19.38 11.34 18.09
CA LEU A 10 -18.05 11.65 17.55
C LEU A 10 -16.92 10.88 18.25
N SER A 11 -17.01 10.68 19.57
CA SER A 11 -15.99 9.92 20.29
C SER A 11 -16.07 8.43 20.00
N LEU A 12 -17.28 7.88 19.80
CA LEU A 12 -17.49 6.49 19.36
C LEU A 12 -16.94 6.24 17.95
N THR A 13 -17.17 7.15 16.99
CA THR A 13 -16.60 7.02 15.65
C THR A 13 -15.08 7.14 15.64
N LEU A 14 -14.49 7.98 16.50
CA LEU A 14 -13.04 8.03 16.67
C LEU A 14 -12.46 6.73 17.25
N GLN A 15 -13.12 6.16 18.28
CA GLN A 15 -12.65 4.92 18.92
C GLN A 15 -12.76 3.70 18.00
N LEU A 16 -13.75 3.66 17.11
CA LEU A 16 -13.89 2.61 16.10
C LEU A 16 -12.99 2.86 14.87
N GLY A 17 -12.76 4.12 14.51
CA GLY A 17 -11.89 4.49 13.39
C GLY A 17 -10.41 4.28 13.67
N TYR A 18 -9.97 4.47 14.92
CA TYR A 18 -8.56 4.30 15.31
C TYR A 18 -7.97 2.89 15.09
N PRO A 19 -8.64 1.79 15.51
CA PRO A 19 -8.13 0.44 15.23
C PRO A 19 -8.13 0.11 13.73
N MET A 20 -9.14 0.55 12.99
CA MET A 20 -9.19 0.41 11.52
C MET A 20 -8.02 1.15 10.86
N LEU A 21 -7.75 2.40 11.29
CA LEU A 21 -6.63 3.19 10.78
C LEU A 21 -5.28 2.53 11.08
N LYS A 22 -5.14 1.94 12.28
CA LYS A 22 -3.92 1.23 12.69
C LYS A 22 -3.69 -0.06 11.89
N GLU A 23 -4.75 -0.81 11.62
CA GLU A 23 -4.70 -2.00 10.76
C GLU A 23 -4.36 -1.64 9.31
N ASP A 24 -4.91 -0.55 8.77
CA ASP A 24 -4.60 -0.07 7.42
C ASP A 24 -3.14 0.37 7.28
N VAL A 25 -2.58 1.03 8.29
CA VAL A 25 -1.16 1.41 8.31
C VAL A 25 -0.26 0.16 8.37
N ALA A 26 -0.60 -0.81 9.22
CA ALA A 26 0.15 -2.06 9.31
C ALA A 26 0.10 -2.85 8.00
N TYR A 27 -1.09 -2.97 7.41
CA TYR A 27 -1.28 -3.62 6.12
C TYR A 27 -0.50 -2.92 5.01
N LYS A 28 -0.53 -1.57 4.96
CA LYS A 28 0.26 -0.81 3.99
C LYS A 28 1.75 -1.09 4.13
N SER A 29 2.26 -1.14 5.36
CA SER A 29 3.66 -1.47 5.64
C SER A 29 4.03 -2.88 5.16
N GLU A 30 3.17 -3.88 5.39
CA GLU A 30 3.39 -5.25 4.90
C GLU A 30 3.45 -5.32 3.37
N ILE A 31 2.53 -4.64 2.67
CA ILE A 31 2.56 -4.61 1.21
C ILE A 31 3.81 -3.90 0.68
N LEU A 32 4.22 -2.80 1.30
CA LEU A 32 5.46 -2.11 0.92
C LEU A 32 6.69 -3.00 1.15
N TYR A 33 6.71 -3.77 2.24
CA TYR A 33 7.75 -4.77 2.47
C TYR A 33 7.75 -5.86 1.38
N LEU A 34 6.57 -6.37 1.00
CA LEU A 34 6.43 -7.34 -0.08
C LEU A 34 6.95 -6.77 -1.41
N VAL A 35 6.61 -5.51 -1.72
CA VAL A 35 7.12 -4.81 -2.91
C VAL A 35 8.64 -4.75 -2.89
N ASN A 36 9.26 -4.44 -1.75
CA ASN A 36 10.71 -4.36 -1.62
C ASN A 36 11.39 -5.73 -1.83
N VAL A 37 10.90 -6.78 -1.17
CA VAL A 37 11.43 -8.15 -1.33
C VAL A 37 11.29 -8.63 -2.77
N THR A 38 10.15 -8.34 -3.39
CA THR A 38 9.87 -8.67 -4.79
C THR A 38 10.80 -7.88 -5.72
N ALA A 39 10.97 -6.58 -5.49
CA ALA A 39 11.89 -5.72 -6.23
C ALA A 39 13.33 -6.26 -6.19
N LEU A 40 13.80 -6.73 -5.04
CA LEU A 40 15.14 -7.30 -4.88
C LEU A 40 15.30 -8.66 -5.56
N SER A 41 14.29 -9.53 -5.45
CA SER A 41 14.33 -10.90 -5.99
C SER A 41 14.04 -11.00 -7.49
N LEU A 42 13.34 -10.02 -8.07
CA LEU A 42 13.04 -10.02 -9.51
C LEU A 42 14.30 -10.02 -10.36
N THR A 43 14.34 -10.88 -11.37
CA THR A 43 15.39 -10.85 -12.39
C THR A 43 15.16 -9.69 -13.38
N PRO A 44 16.22 -9.06 -13.89
CA PRO A 44 16.09 -8.01 -14.91
C PRO A 44 15.31 -8.51 -16.14
N GLY A 45 14.36 -7.70 -16.63
CA GLY A 45 13.48 -8.05 -17.75
C GLY A 45 12.25 -8.87 -17.37
N SER A 46 12.02 -9.15 -16.08
CA SER A 46 10.84 -9.89 -15.61
C SER A 46 9.81 -8.99 -14.93
N SER A 47 8.60 -9.53 -14.71
CA SER A 47 7.54 -8.90 -13.94
C SER A 47 6.78 -9.91 -13.10
N LEU A 48 6.28 -9.48 -11.95
CA LEU A 48 5.37 -10.24 -11.10
C LEU A 48 4.08 -9.44 -10.89
N GLU A 49 2.96 -10.13 -11.02
CA GLU A 49 1.63 -9.60 -10.70
C GLU A 49 1.13 -10.25 -9.41
N ILE A 50 0.59 -9.44 -8.51
CA ILE A 50 0.16 -9.85 -7.18
C ILE A 50 -1.25 -9.32 -6.95
N CYS A 51 -2.18 -10.23 -6.71
CA CYS A 51 -3.53 -9.91 -6.27
C CYS A 51 -3.57 -9.89 -4.73
N LEU A 52 -3.96 -8.75 -4.19
CA LEU A 52 -4.04 -8.49 -2.76
C LEU A 52 -5.43 -8.81 -2.20
N PRO A 53 -5.50 -9.27 -0.93
CA PRO A 53 -6.78 -9.60 -0.29
C PRO A 53 -7.65 -8.36 -0.03
N ARG A 54 -7.03 -7.17 0.07
CA ARG A 54 -7.71 -5.88 0.25
C ARG A 54 -7.08 -4.83 -0.66
N PRO A 55 -7.87 -3.86 -1.16
CA PRO A 55 -7.33 -2.79 -1.99
C PRO A 55 -6.33 -1.93 -1.19
N ILE A 56 -5.31 -1.44 -1.89
CA ILE A 56 -4.30 -0.55 -1.33
C ILE A 56 -4.05 0.64 -2.25
N ALA A 57 -3.58 1.74 -1.69
CA ALA A 57 -3.06 2.87 -2.46
C ALA A 57 -1.72 3.33 -1.86
N PHE A 58 -0.72 3.47 -2.74
CA PHE A 58 0.56 4.10 -2.40
C PHE A 58 1.22 4.70 -3.65
N ASN A 59 2.12 5.66 -3.44
CA ASN A 59 2.79 6.40 -4.51
C ASN A 59 4.32 6.42 -4.34
N ASN A 60 5.04 7.21 -5.16
CA ASN A 60 6.48 7.37 -5.06
C ASN A 60 6.94 7.83 -3.68
N SER A 61 6.24 8.77 -3.06
CA SER A 61 6.61 9.30 -1.74
C SER A 61 6.58 8.20 -0.68
N ASP A 62 5.57 7.34 -0.71
CA ASP A 62 5.49 6.19 0.19
C ASP A 62 6.67 5.20 -0.02
N LEU A 63 7.08 5.00 -1.27
CA LEU A 63 8.23 4.14 -1.60
C LEU A 63 9.54 4.75 -1.10
N GLU A 64 9.73 6.06 -1.28
CA GLU A 64 10.90 6.82 -0.83
C GLU A 64 11.00 6.84 0.71
N GLU A 65 9.89 7.10 1.40
CA GLU A 65 9.83 7.09 2.87
C GLU A 65 10.20 5.73 3.46
N ASN A 66 9.91 4.64 2.75
CA ASN A 66 10.23 3.27 3.14
C ASN A 66 11.54 2.76 2.53
N GLN A 67 12.34 3.63 1.91
CA GLN A 67 13.65 3.32 1.30
C GLN A 67 13.59 2.20 0.24
N ILE A 68 12.48 2.09 -0.48
CA ILE A 68 12.27 1.09 -1.52
C ILE A 68 12.83 1.65 -2.82
N LEU A 69 13.81 0.96 -3.41
CA LEU A 69 14.43 1.32 -4.70
C LEU A 69 13.52 0.95 -5.88
N ALA A 70 12.31 1.51 -5.89
CA ALA A 70 11.31 1.34 -6.94
C ALA A 70 10.57 2.67 -7.17
N PHE A 71 9.97 2.82 -8.34
CA PHE A 71 9.13 3.98 -8.65
C PHE A 71 7.77 3.56 -9.19
N GLY A 72 6.75 4.37 -8.95
CA GLY A 72 5.41 4.24 -9.50
C GLY A 72 4.33 4.36 -8.43
N LYS A 73 3.18 3.77 -8.72
CA LYS A 73 2.02 3.82 -7.83
C LYS A 73 1.22 2.53 -7.91
N ALA A 74 0.61 2.17 -6.79
CA ALA A 74 -0.41 1.13 -6.73
C ALA A 74 -1.73 1.74 -6.29
N GLY A 75 -2.82 1.13 -6.75
CA GLY A 75 -4.19 1.54 -6.49
C GLY A 75 -5.11 0.36 -6.80
N GLY A 76 -5.89 -0.07 -5.80
CA GLY A 76 -6.78 -1.22 -5.93
C GLY A 76 -6.17 -2.51 -5.38
N SER A 77 -6.70 -3.66 -5.81
CA SER A 77 -6.34 -4.99 -5.30
C SER A 77 -5.37 -5.77 -6.19
N CYS A 78 -4.87 -5.18 -7.28
CA CYS A 78 -3.86 -5.80 -8.15
C CYS A 78 -2.67 -4.86 -8.31
N LEU A 79 -1.46 -5.37 -8.10
CA LEU A 79 -0.22 -4.66 -8.37
C LEU A 79 0.73 -5.48 -9.22
N LYS A 80 1.42 -4.79 -10.12
CA LYS A 80 2.47 -5.33 -10.99
C LYS A 80 3.80 -4.69 -10.64
N ILE A 81 4.78 -5.53 -10.35
CA ILE A 81 6.16 -5.13 -10.07
C ILE A 81 7.01 -5.64 -11.22
N SER A 82 7.61 -4.74 -11.98
CA SER A 82 8.47 -5.08 -13.12
C SER A 82 9.87 -4.56 -12.89
N LYS A 83 10.89 -5.33 -13.27
CA LYS A 83 12.28 -4.88 -13.29
C LYS A 83 12.72 -4.77 -14.75
N ASP A 84 13.12 -3.57 -15.18
CA ASP A 84 13.62 -3.36 -16.54
C ASP A 84 14.98 -4.07 -16.76
N SER A 85 15.45 -4.11 -18.01
CA SER A 85 16.73 -4.74 -18.35
C SER A 85 17.95 -4.02 -17.76
N ARG A 86 17.78 -2.79 -17.26
CA ARG A 86 18.82 -2.01 -16.57
C ARG A 86 18.76 -2.19 -15.05
N GLY A 87 17.83 -3.00 -14.56
CA GLY A 87 17.65 -3.28 -13.13
C GLY A 87 16.74 -2.29 -12.39
N VAL A 88 16.10 -1.34 -13.09
CA VAL A 88 15.21 -0.35 -12.48
C VAL A 88 13.84 -0.98 -12.22
N VAL A 89 13.34 -0.85 -11.00
CA VAL A 89 12.06 -1.44 -10.59
C VAL A 89 10.93 -0.43 -10.69
N LYS A 90 9.85 -0.84 -11.36
CA LYS A 90 8.62 -0.08 -11.50
C LYS A 90 7.44 -0.82 -10.86
N VAL A 91 6.62 -0.09 -10.10
CA VAL A 91 5.35 -0.54 -9.57
C VAL A 91 4.21 0.11 -10.36
N SER A 92 3.24 -0.70 -10.77
CA SER A 92 2.07 -0.24 -11.53
C SER A 92 0.82 -0.99 -11.10
N VAL A 93 -0.33 -0.40 -11.38
CA VAL A 93 -1.63 -1.06 -11.25
C VAL A 93 -1.79 -2.07 -12.39
N CYS A 94 -2.33 -3.25 -12.09
CA CYS A 94 -2.80 -4.21 -13.09
C CYS A 94 -4.33 -4.30 -13.07
N GLU A 95 -4.91 -4.74 -14.18
CA GLU A 95 -6.30 -5.17 -14.20
C GLU A 95 -6.40 -6.55 -13.50
N PRO A 96 -7.47 -6.80 -12.72
CA PRO A 96 -7.70 -8.09 -12.08
C PRO A 96 -8.00 -9.22 -13.08
#